data_AF-A0A2A3YLT6-F1
#
_entry.id   AF-A0A2A3YLT6-F1
#
_cell.length_a   1.000
_cell.length_b   1.000
_cell.length_c   1.000
_cell.angle_alpha   90.00
_cell.angle_beta   90.00
_cell.angle_gamma   90.00
#
_symmetry.space_group_name_H-M   'P 1'
#
loop_
_entity.id
_entity.type
_entity.pdbx_description
1 polymer ?
#
loop_
_entity_poly.entity_id
_entity_poly.type
_entity_poly.pdbx_seq_one_letter_code
_entity_poly.pdbx_strand_id
1 'polypeptide(L)'
;MLLPLKSVGAAFVLTFFFGPLGMLYSTVGGALVMIGVTLGLAVLTGIVLFVISLVTLGIGAVLAIFAPLVGLPVWIASMIWGCLAASRHNERVQAQLAAFGGHRPPGY
;
A
#
# COMPACT_ATOMS: atom_id res chain seq x y z
N MET A 1 -22.68 -3.86 16.42
CA MET A 1 -22.27 -2.72 15.56
C MET A 1 -22.06 -3.24 14.16
N LEU A 2 -22.82 -2.77 13.17
CA LEU A 2 -22.57 -3.09 11.76
C LEU A 2 -21.30 -2.35 11.33
N LEU A 3 -20.26 -3.08 10.91
CA LEU A 3 -19.05 -2.46 10.37
C LEU A 3 -19.40 -1.76 9.05
N PRO A 4 -18.99 -0.49 8.82
CA PRO A 4 -19.21 0.17 7.54
C PRO A 4 -18.36 -0.49 6.43
N LEU A 5 -18.92 -0.61 5.22
CA LEU A 5 -18.17 -1.03 4.03
C LEU A 5 -17.17 0.05 3.60
N LYS A 6 -16.01 -0.38 3.11
CA LYS A 6 -14.96 0.48 2.55
C LYS A 6 -15.00 0.45 1.03
N SER A 7 -14.72 1.57 0.37
CA SER A 7 -14.71 1.64 -1.09
C SER A 7 -13.36 1.17 -1.65
N VAL A 8 -13.37 0.09 -2.45
CA VAL A 8 -12.16 -0.44 -3.11
C VAL A 8 -11.63 0.55 -4.15
N GLY A 9 -12.52 1.26 -4.85
CA GLY A 9 -12.13 2.29 -5.82
C GLY A 9 -11.40 3.46 -5.18
N ALA A 10 -11.84 3.91 -4.00
CA ALA A 10 -11.13 4.95 -3.25
C ALA A 10 -9.73 4.47 -2.82
N ALA A 11 -9.61 3.21 -2.39
CA ALA A 11 -8.32 2.62 -2.05
C ALA A 11 -7.37 2.56 -3.25
N PHE A 12 -7.86 2.16 -4.43
CA PHE A 12 -7.07 2.15 -5.67
C PHE A 12 -6.61 3.56 -6.07
N VAL A 13 -7.52 4.53 -6.13
CA VAL A 13 -7.18 5.91 -6.52
C VAL A 13 -6.14 6.50 -5.55
N LEU A 14 -6.32 6.33 -4.25
CA LEU A 14 -5.37 6.82 -3.26
C LEU A 14 -4.00 6.14 -3.37
N THR A 15 -3.96 4.82 -3.53
CA THR A 15 -2.69 4.08 -3.70
C THR A 15 -2.04 4.34 -5.07
N PHE A 16 -2.81 4.67 -6.10
CA PHE A 16 -2.28 5.05 -7.39
C PHE A 16 -1.52 6.38 -7.31
N PHE A 17 -2.14 7.43 -6.74
CA PHE A 17 -1.52 8.75 -6.65
C PHE A 17 -0.44 8.86 -5.56
N PHE A 18 -0.62 8.16 -4.43
CA PHE A 18 0.22 8.33 -3.25
C PHE A 18 1.00 7.06 -2.86
N GLY A 19 0.87 5.96 -3.61
CA GLY A 19 1.56 4.70 -3.35
C GLY A 19 1.26 4.15 -1.95
N PRO A 20 2.30 3.87 -1.13
CA PRO A 20 2.16 3.39 0.24
C PRO A 20 1.30 4.28 1.15
N LEU A 21 1.31 5.60 0.95
CA LEU A 21 0.51 6.53 1.76
C LEU A 21 -0.99 6.32 1.52
N GLY A 22 -1.37 5.97 0.28
CA GLY A 22 -2.75 5.66 -0.06
C GLY A 22 -3.29 4.42 0.67
N MET A 23 -2.42 3.51 1.13
CA MET A 23 -2.84 2.34 1.88
C MET A 23 -3.42 2.69 3.25
N LEU A 24 -3.12 3.86 3.83
CA LEU A 24 -3.63 4.29 5.14
C LEU A 24 -5.16 4.33 5.21
N TYR A 25 -5.83 4.54 4.08
CA TYR A 25 -7.29 4.44 3.99
C TYR A 25 -7.82 3.02 4.28
N SER A 26 -7.09 2.01 3.81
CA SER A 26 -7.51 0.61 3.90
C SER A 26 -6.93 -0.11 5.14
N THR A 27 -5.65 0.14 5.45
CA THR A 27 -4.87 -0.53 6.50
C THR A 27 -3.73 0.35 7.00
N VAL A 28 -3.60 0.51 8.33
CA VAL A 28 -2.48 1.24 8.94
C VAL A 28 -1.20 0.39 8.99
N GLY A 29 -1.30 -0.89 9.39
CA GLY A 29 -0.14 -1.77 9.54
C GLY A 29 0.61 -2.03 8.23
N GLY A 30 -0.12 -2.36 7.15
CA GLY A 30 0.50 -2.56 5.83
C GLY A 30 1.10 -1.28 5.26
N ALA A 31 0.46 -0.13 5.50
CA ALA A 31 1.00 1.17 5.08
C ALA A 31 2.33 1.48 5.77
N LEU A 32 2.43 1.26 7.09
CA LEU A 32 3.67 1.47 7.85
C LEU A 32 4.80 0.56 7.34
N VAL A 33 4.51 -0.71 7.05
CA VAL A 33 5.49 -1.65 6.47
C VAL A 33 5.97 -1.14 5.12
N MET A 34 5.06 -0.76 4.22
CA MET A 34 5.41 -0.28 2.89
C MET A 34 6.16 1.06 2.90
N ILE A 35 5.83 1.96 3.83
CA ILE A 35 6.58 3.20 4.05
C ILE A 35 8.00 2.86 4.51
N GLY A 36 8.16 1.95 5.47
CA GLY A 36 9.47 1.49 5.94
C GLY A 36 10.30 0.87 4.82
N VAL A 37 9.70 0.01 4.00
CA VAL A 37 10.36 -0.59 2.82
C VAL A 37 10.76 0.50 1.81
N THR A 38 9.87 1.44 1.52
CA THR A 38 10.16 2.54 0.58
C THR A 38 11.33 3.40 1.06
N LEU A 39 11.34 3.78 2.35
CA LEU A 39 12.41 4.57 2.95
C LEU A 39 13.73 3.79 2.96
N GLY A 40 13.71 2.52 3.35
CA GLY A 40 14.90 1.67 3.34
C GLY A 40 15.50 1.53 1.94
N LEU A 41 14.65 1.30 0.94
CA LEU A 41 15.05 1.18 -0.45
C LEU A 41 15.59 2.52 -1.00
N ALA A 42 14.98 3.64 -0.64
CA ALA A 42 15.43 4.98 -1.01
C ALA A 42 16.79 5.31 -0.40
N VAL A 43 17.00 5.02 0.88
CA VAL A 43 18.29 5.21 1.56
C VAL A 43 19.37 4.33 0.93
N LEU A 44 19.10 3.04 0.71
CA LEU A 44 20.05 2.12 0.08
C LEU A 44 20.43 2.59 -1.32
N THR A 45 19.44 2.95 -2.13
CA THR A 45 19.65 3.48 -3.48
C THR A 45 20.46 4.77 -3.44
N GLY A 46 20.16 5.68 -2.51
CA GLY A 46 20.89 6.93 -2.31
C GLY A 46 22.36 6.70 -1.95
N ILE A 47 22.65 5.77 -1.04
CA ILE A 47 24.03 5.41 -0.66
C ILE A 47 24.79 4.85 -1.86
N VAL A 48 24.19 3.92 -2.61
CA VAL A 48 24.80 3.33 -3.80
C VAL A 48 25.11 4.40 -4.84
N LEU A 49 24.13 5.27 -5.15
CA LEU A 49 24.30 6.37 -6.10
C LEU A 49 25.37 7.36 -5.64
N PHE A 50 25.42 7.67 -4.35
CA PHE A 50 26.42 8.57 -3.78
C PHE A 50 27.83 8.01 -3.93
N VAL A 51 28.06 6.74 -3.58
CA VAL A 51 29.36 6.08 -3.73
C VAL A 51 29.80 6.02 -5.20
N ILE A 52 28.90 5.63 -6.11
CA ILE A 52 29.20 5.61 -7.55
C ILE A 52 29.57 7.02 -8.03
N SER A 53 28.83 8.04 -7.61
CA SER A 53 29.10 9.42 -7.98
C SER A 53 30.48 9.87 -7.46
N LEU A 54 30.89 9.52 -6.25
CA LEU A 54 32.21 9.86 -5.73
C LEU A 54 33.35 9.22 -6.54
N VAL A 55 33.24 7.92 -6.83
CA VAL A 55 34.28 7.18 -7.56
C VAL A 55 34.39 7.61 -9.03
N THR A 56 33.30 8.10 -9.61
CA THR A 56 33.23 8.54 -11.02
C THR A 56 33.34 10.06 -11.20
N LEU A 57 33.77 10.80 -10.17
CA LEU A 57 33.88 12.26 -10.18
C LEU A 57 32.57 12.97 -10.60
N GLY A 58 31.43 12.41 -10.20
CA GLY A 58 30.10 12.98 -10.42
C GLY A 58 29.35 12.44 -11.64
N ILE A 59 30.00 11.71 -12.55
CA ILE A 59 29.34 11.15 -13.75
C ILE A 59 28.23 10.15 -13.37
N GLY A 60 28.45 9.40 -12.28
CA GLY A 60 27.47 8.46 -11.72
C GLY A 60 26.14 9.08 -11.31
N ALA A 61 26.07 10.40 -11.11
CA ALA A 61 24.84 11.10 -10.74
C ALA A 61 23.76 10.99 -11.82
N VAL A 62 24.14 10.75 -13.09
CA VAL A 62 23.18 10.50 -14.20
C VAL A 62 22.28 9.29 -13.91
N LEU A 63 22.77 8.31 -13.13
CA LEU A 63 21.96 7.15 -12.74
C LEU A 63 20.79 7.51 -11.81
N ALA A 64 20.82 8.68 -11.16
CA ALA A 64 19.72 9.17 -10.34
C ALA A 64 18.42 9.38 -11.14
N ILE A 65 18.51 9.59 -12.46
CA ILE A 65 17.36 9.68 -13.37
C ILE A 65 16.53 8.38 -13.34
N PHE A 66 17.18 7.25 -13.10
CA PHE A 66 16.54 5.93 -13.01
C PHE A 66 16.13 5.54 -11.58
N ALA A 67 16.48 6.33 -10.56
CA ALA A 67 16.11 6.06 -9.18
C ALA A 67 14.60 5.83 -8.94
N PRO A 68 13.67 6.55 -9.62
CA PRO A 68 12.23 6.29 -9.48
C PRO A 68 11.81 4.88 -9.90
N LEU A 69 12.54 4.25 -10.83
CA LEU A 69 12.22 2.89 -11.30
C LEU A 69 12.41 1.84 -10.22
N VAL A 70 13.29 2.09 -9.25
CA VAL A 70 13.51 1.20 -8.11
C VAL A 70 12.27 1.15 -7.20
N GLY A 71 11.46 2.21 -7.17
CA GLY A 71 10.22 2.29 -6.39
C GLY A 71 8.99 1.69 -7.06
N LEU A 72 9.03 1.41 -8.37
CA LEU A 72 7.89 0.84 -9.13
C LEU A 72 7.31 -0.44 -8.51
N PRO A 73 8.11 -1.43 -8.07
CA PRO A 73 7.57 -2.64 -7.46
C PRO A 73 6.80 -2.36 -6.17
N VAL A 74 7.31 -1.44 -5.35
CA VAL A 74 6.66 -1.05 -4.08
C VAL A 74 5.35 -0.31 -4.35
N TRP A 75 5.35 0.56 -5.36
CA TRP A 75 4.16 1.27 -5.82
C TRP A 75 3.07 0.30 -6.28
N ILE A 76 3.38 -0.65 -7.17
CA ILE A 76 2.42 -1.67 -7.64
C ILE A 76 1.94 -2.55 -6.48
N ALA A 77 2.87 -3.02 -5.63
CA ALA A 77 2.52 -3.85 -4.47
C ALA A 77 1.57 -3.12 -3.50
N SER A 78 1.74 -1.80 -3.34
CA SER A 78 0.87 -0.99 -2.49
C SER A 78 -0.57 -0.90 -3.01
N MET A 79 -0.76 -0.84 -4.34
CA MET A 79 -2.10 -0.85 -4.94
C MET A 79 -2.79 -2.19 -4.72
N ILE A 80 -2.08 -3.28 -5.04
CA ILE A 80 -2.64 -4.64 -4.92
C ILE A 80 -3.03 -4.89 -3.47
N TRP A 81 -2.15 -4.58 -2.52
CA TRP A 81 -2.43 -4.79 -1.11
C TRP A 81 -3.53 -3.87 -0.60
N GLY A 82 -3.54 -2.59 -0.98
CA GLY A 82 -4.57 -1.64 -0.58
C GLY A 82 -5.96 -2.08 -1.02
N CYS A 83 -6.09 -2.52 -2.27
CA CYS A 83 -7.32 -3.10 -2.80
C CYS A 83 -7.70 -4.39 -2.07
N LEU A 84 -6.74 -5.32 -1.87
CA LEU A 84 -7.00 -6.60 -1.21
C LEU A 84 -7.50 -6.41 0.23
N ALA A 85 -6.94 -5.43 0.94
CA ALA A 85 -7.33 -5.16 2.31
C ALA A 85 -8.69 -4.47 2.43
N ALA A 86 -9.05 -3.61 1.46
CA ALA A 86 -10.40 -3.07 1.37
C ALA A 86 -11.42 -4.19 1.09
N SER A 87 -11.13 -5.10 0.15
CA SER A 87 -12.00 -6.24 -0.17
C SER A 87 -12.19 -7.19 1.02
N ARG A 88 -11.10 -7.57 1.71
CA ARG A 88 -11.17 -8.43 2.90
C ARG A 88 -11.98 -7.81 4.03
N HIS A 89 -11.95 -6.49 4.18
CA HIS A 89 -12.80 -5.79 5.16
C HIS A 89 -14.28 -5.96 4.79
N ASN A 90 -14.63 -5.76 3.52
CA ASN A 90 -16.01 -5.89 3.04
C ASN A 90 -16.55 -7.32 3.15
N GLU A 91 -15.74 -8.33 2.81
CA GLU A 91 -16.10 -9.76 2.96
C GLU A 91 -16.43 -10.11 4.42
N ARG A 92 -15.63 -9.61 5.38
CA ARG A 92 -15.88 -9.82 6.82
C ARG A 92 -17.18 -9.17 7.28
N VAL A 93 -17.47 -7.95 6.79
CA VAL A 93 -18.74 -7.28 7.10
C VAL A 93 -19.91 -8.09 6.54
N GLN A 94 -19.83 -8.55 5.30
CA GLN A 94 -20.89 -9.36 4.69
C GLN A 94 -21.10 -10.68 5.42
N ALA A 95 -20.03 -11.36 5.84
CA ALA A 95 -20.13 -12.58 6.63
C ALA A 95 -20.81 -12.35 7.99
N GLN A 96 -20.50 -11.23 8.66
CA GLN A 96 -21.18 -10.84 9.91
C GLN A 96 -22.66 -10.50 9.69
N LEU A 97 -22.98 -9.81 8.60
CA LEU A 97 -24.37 -9.52 8.21
C LEU A 97 -25.15 -10.81 7.93
N ALA A 98 -24.55 -11.76 7.22
CA ALA A 98 -25.17 -13.06 6.94
C ALA A 98 -25.36 -13.88 8.22
N ALA A 99 -24.40 -13.88 9.15
CA ALA A 99 -24.55 -14.54 10.45
C ALA A 99 -25.64 -13.90 11.30
N PHE A 100 -25.76 -12.56 11.29
CA PHE A 100 -26.79 -11.83 12.01
C PHE A 100 -28.19 -12.01 11.39
N GLY A 101 -28.29 -11.99 10.06
CA GLY A 101 -29.52 -12.25 9.32
C GLY A 101 -29.97 -13.72 9.36
N GLY A 102 -29.02 -14.66 9.48
CA GLY A 102 -29.27 -16.07 9.74
C GLY A 102 -29.72 -16.34 11.18
N HIS A 103 -29.38 -15.46 12.13
CA HIS A 103 -29.87 -15.49 13.51
C HIS A 103 -31.21 -14.75 13.66
N ARG A 104 -32.13 -14.90 12.69
CA ARG A 104 -33.53 -14.54 12.91
C ARG A 104 -34.10 -15.56 13.92
N PRO A 105 -34.45 -15.18 15.16
CA PRO A 105 -35.05 -16.12 16.09
C PRO A 105 -36.36 -16.67 15.49
N PRO A 106 -36.65 -17.98 15.63
CA PRO A 106 -37.96 -18.50 15.26
C PRO A 106 -39.01 -17.84 16.17
N GLY A 107 -39.90 -17.04 15.60
CA GLY A 107 -41.07 -16.50 16.31
C GLY A 107 -41.21 -14.98 16.22
N TYR A 108 -41.94 -14.52 15.21
CA TYR A 108 -43.40 -14.43 15.30
C TYR A 108 -44.00 -15.07 14.06
#